data_AF-A0A4S8P4U8-F1
#
_entry.id   AF-A0A4S8P4U8-F1
#
_cell.length_a   1.000
_cell.length_b   1.000
_cell.length_c   1.000
_cell.angle_alpha   90.00
_cell.angle_beta   90.00
_cell.angle_gamma   90.00
#
_symmetry.space_group_name_H-M   'P 1'
#
loop_
_entity.id
_entity.type
_entity.pdbx_description
1 polymer ?
#
loop_
_entity_poly.entity_id
_entity_poly.type
_entity_poly.pdbx_seq_one_letter_code
_entity_poly.pdbx_strand_id
1 'polypeptide(L)'
;MTYPPPPGYGQQPQQPGYPPQQPGGYSPQPQGQPSPYGQPSQPGYGAPQQPGYPPQPGGAYGAPPPMPPGGGAGGSGFGQFAKDTGKGLLWKLIPVVLVVLGLGIYFLVQLVNNGGDAGQALDDLDDTDTSAGVAVGDCLSSWDMTFSMSEDPLADLKVDCGAADALWTVTTVNEDVDEIRADSAGVPEDLAPIVEICGEEVLGFQFGQTWKDFNYVVDASGGKLDYLICVESIDTADAEGNTPRMPDVGDCFNDPYDSWYVTDCASASYTVTATSPIDSPVAMTDDELMEAASSVCGAEDWYWGITQLTDPSGYTDADPVTGILCASSNY
;
A
#
# COMPACT_ATOMS: atom_id res chain seq x y z
N MET A 1 14.36 62.42 -6.24
CA MET A 1 13.47 61.32 -5.83
C MET A 1 14.33 60.41 -4.97
N THR A 2 14.06 60.40 -3.66
CA THR A 2 14.95 59.88 -2.63
C THR A 2 14.39 58.53 -2.18
N TYR A 3 15.19 57.46 -2.31
CA TYR A 3 14.80 56.10 -1.95
C TYR A 3 14.77 55.92 -0.41
N PRO A 4 13.77 55.22 0.14
CA PRO A 4 13.75 54.86 1.55
C PRO A 4 14.75 53.72 1.87
N PRO A 5 15.39 53.73 3.06
CA PRO A 5 16.33 52.69 3.47
C PRO A 5 15.63 51.37 3.85
N PRO A 6 16.32 50.22 3.72
CA PRO A 6 15.78 48.91 4.03
C PRO A 6 15.59 48.67 5.54
N PRO A 7 14.55 47.93 5.95
CA PRO A 7 14.26 47.63 7.36
C PRO A 7 15.28 46.67 7.98
N GLY A 8 15.70 47.01 9.19
CA GLY A 8 16.76 46.35 9.95
C GLY A 8 16.36 45.01 10.56
N TYR A 9 17.38 44.17 10.72
CA TYR A 9 17.35 42.85 11.34
C TYR A 9 16.97 42.95 12.83
N GLY A 10 15.84 42.34 13.17
CA GLY A 10 15.37 42.14 14.54
C GLY A 10 16.18 41.07 15.27
N GLN A 11 16.29 41.26 16.58
CA GLN A 11 17.16 40.51 17.49
C GLN A 11 16.61 39.11 17.82
N GLN A 12 17.54 38.17 17.94
CA GLN A 12 17.33 36.79 18.36
C GLN A 12 17.17 36.73 19.89
N PRO A 13 16.10 36.11 20.44
CA PRO A 13 15.95 35.96 21.89
C PRO A 13 16.92 34.89 22.43
N GLN A 14 17.67 35.27 23.47
CA GLN A 14 18.55 34.38 24.23
C GLN A 14 17.72 33.36 25.03
N GLN A 15 17.94 32.06 24.80
CA GLN A 15 17.39 31.00 25.63
C GLN A 15 18.20 30.84 26.95
N PRO A 16 17.53 30.66 28.11
CA PRO A 16 18.17 30.40 29.40
C PRO A 16 18.92 29.06 29.46
N GLY A 17 20.14 29.09 29.99
CA GLY A 17 21.04 27.94 30.08
C GLY A 17 20.63 26.88 31.10
N TYR A 18 20.78 25.61 30.71
CA TYR A 18 20.70 24.45 31.59
C TYR A 18 22.05 24.19 32.30
N PRO A 19 22.04 23.76 33.56
CA PRO A 19 23.27 23.43 34.31
C PRO A 19 23.90 22.10 33.84
N PRO A 20 25.25 21.98 33.92
CA PRO A 20 25.98 20.81 33.46
C PRO A 20 25.78 19.59 34.38
N GLN A 21 25.50 18.44 33.75
CA GLN A 21 25.52 17.13 34.39
C GLN A 21 26.94 16.75 34.84
N GLN A 22 27.05 16.22 36.05
CA GLN A 22 28.29 15.68 36.58
C GLN A 22 28.52 14.23 36.10
N PRO A 23 29.77 13.84 35.81
CA PRO A 23 30.15 12.47 35.49
C PRO A 23 30.64 11.72 36.74
N GLY A 24 30.05 10.57 37.02
CA GLY A 24 30.57 9.57 37.97
C GLY A 24 29.86 8.25 37.73
N GLY A 25 30.46 7.07 37.77
CA GLY A 25 31.77 6.65 38.27
C GLY A 25 31.62 5.20 38.76
N TYR A 26 32.31 4.28 38.07
CA TYR A 26 32.58 2.86 38.34
C TYR A 26 32.21 2.17 39.69
N SER A 27 31.52 1.02 39.57
CA SER A 27 31.73 -0.31 40.24
C SER A 27 31.51 -0.48 41.77
N PRO A 28 31.43 -1.71 42.38
CA PRO A 28 31.32 -3.09 41.87
C PRO A 28 30.21 -3.99 42.55
N GLN A 29 29.98 -5.18 42.00
CA GLN A 29 29.39 -6.39 42.64
C GLN A 29 30.12 -6.73 43.97
N PRO A 30 29.50 -7.33 45.03
CA PRO A 30 29.22 -8.78 45.05
C PRO A 30 28.09 -9.30 46.01
N GLN A 31 27.75 -10.59 45.84
CA GLN A 31 27.32 -11.60 46.84
C GLN A 31 26.04 -11.43 47.69
N GLY A 32 25.00 -12.17 47.28
CA GLY A 32 24.46 -13.35 47.98
C GLY A 32 23.88 -13.24 49.41
N GLN A 33 22.60 -13.61 49.57
CA GLN A 33 22.18 -14.55 50.64
C GLN A 33 20.75 -15.08 50.38
N PRO A 34 20.44 -16.32 50.82
CA PRO A 34 19.15 -16.97 50.64
C PRO A 34 18.23 -16.68 51.85
N SER A 35 16.91 -16.69 51.65
CA SER A 35 16.00 -17.01 52.74
C SER A 35 14.68 -17.67 52.33
N PRO A 36 14.14 -18.52 53.23
CA PRO A 36 13.08 -19.50 52.96
C PRO A 36 11.79 -19.21 53.77
N TYR A 37 10.75 -20.04 53.59
CA TYR A 37 9.46 -20.05 54.30
C TYR A 37 8.57 -18.83 54.03
N GLY A 38 7.31 -18.91 53.59
CA GLY A 38 6.30 -19.96 53.61
C GLY A 38 5.01 -19.35 54.17
N GLN A 39 3.88 -19.37 53.44
CA GLN A 39 2.53 -19.14 54.00
C GLN A 39 1.40 -19.36 52.95
N PRO A 40 0.12 -19.46 53.34
CA PRO A 40 -0.66 -20.68 53.18
C PRO A 40 -1.83 -20.58 52.20
N SER A 41 -2.33 -21.75 51.86
CA SER A 41 -3.58 -22.08 51.18
C SER A 41 -4.78 -21.21 51.56
N GLN A 42 -5.51 -20.74 50.55
CA GLN A 42 -6.86 -20.20 50.68
C GLN A 42 -7.89 -21.00 49.85
N PRO A 43 -9.18 -21.00 50.27
CA PRO A 43 -10.16 -22.03 49.95
C PRO A 43 -11.00 -21.67 48.72
N GLY A 44 -11.39 -22.71 47.99
CA GLY A 44 -12.29 -22.61 46.84
C GLY A 44 -13.69 -22.09 47.20
N TYR A 45 -14.19 -21.24 46.30
CA TYR A 45 -15.58 -20.88 46.08
C TYR A 45 -15.75 -20.97 44.56
N GLY A 46 -16.58 -21.84 44.00
CA GLY A 46 -18.03 -21.78 44.08
C GLY A 46 -18.54 -21.21 42.75
N ALA A 47 -18.77 -22.07 41.76
CA ALA A 47 -19.27 -21.70 40.44
C ALA A 47 -20.79 -21.45 40.49
N PRO A 48 -21.28 -20.26 40.11
CA PRO A 48 -22.70 -20.06 39.84
C PRO A 48 -23.03 -20.48 38.40
N GLN A 49 -24.04 -21.36 38.29
CA GLN A 49 -24.71 -21.72 37.04
C GLN A 49 -25.33 -20.47 36.40
N GLN A 50 -25.10 -20.27 35.09
CA GLN A 50 -25.83 -19.25 34.32
C GLN A 50 -27.19 -19.78 33.85
N PRO A 51 -28.28 -19.00 34.02
CA PRO A 51 -29.62 -19.32 33.54
C PRO A 51 -29.75 -19.30 32.01
N GLY A 52 -30.55 -20.23 31.49
CA GLY A 52 -30.79 -20.42 30.06
C GLY A 52 -31.50 -19.25 29.37
N TYR A 53 -31.10 -19.01 28.13
CA TYR A 53 -31.77 -18.10 27.21
C TYR A 53 -33.02 -18.76 26.57
N PRO A 54 -34.12 -18.00 26.40
CA PRO A 54 -35.32 -18.47 25.70
C PRO A 54 -35.10 -18.55 24.18
N PRO A 55 -35.83 -19.45 23.46
CA PRO A 55 -35.74 -19.57 22.01
C PRO A 55 -36.35 -18.35 21.31
N GLN A 56 -35.60 -17.76 20.38
CA GLN A 56 -36.09 -16.67 19.54
C GLN A 56 -37.04 -17.23 18.44
N PRO A 57 -38.22 -16.63 18.22
CA PRO A 57 -39.15 -17.02 17.17
C PRO A 57 -38.65 -16.57 15.79
N GLY A 58 -38.95 -17.39 14.78
CA GLY A 58 -38.41 -17.26 13.43
C GLY A 58 -38.79 -15.97 12.70
N GLY A 59 -37.80 -15.44 11.97
CA GLY A 59 -37.97 -14.48 10.91
C GLY A 59 -37.48 -15.10 9.60
N ALA A 60 -38.42 -15.40 8.71
CA ALA A 60 -38.15 -15.71 7.32
C ALA A 60 -37.93 -14.39 6.57
N TYR A 61 -36.70 -14.13 6.11
CA TYR A 61 -36.40 -12.99 5.26
C TYR A 61 -35.45 -13.40 4.14
N GLY A 62 -35.89 -13.11 2.91
CA GLY A 62 -35.02 -12.76 1.79
C GLY A 62 -34.23 -13.89 1.13
N ALA A 63 -34.83 -14.53 0.12
CA ALA A 63 -34.06 -15.22 -0.90
C ALA A 63 -33.10 -14.23 -1.61
N PRO A 64 -31.88 -14.66 -1.98
CA PRO A 64 -30.95 -13.82 -2.74
C PRO A 64 -31.54 -13.44 -4.10
N PRO A 65 -31.23 -12.23 -4.63
CA PRO A 65 -31.68 -11.80 -5.94
C PRO A 65 -31.15 -12.73 -7.05
N PRO A 66 -31.93 -12.95 -8.13
CA PRO A 66 -31.51 -13.78 -9.25
C PRO A 66 -30.30 -13.16 -9.95
N MET A 67 -29.27 -13.99 -10.17
CA MET A 67 -28.13 -13.67 -11.02
C MET A 67 -28.60 -13.23 -12.42
N PRO A 68 -27.99 -12.18 -13.00
CA PRO A 68 -28.31 -11.76 -14.36
C PRO A 68 -27.98 -12.86 -15.39
N PRO A 69 -28.70 -12.93 -16.53
CA PRO A 69 -28.49 -13.94 -17.55
C PRO A 69 -27.09 -13.83 -18.15
N GLY A 70 -26.35 -14.95 -18.13
CA GLY A 70 -25.10 -15.09 -18.85
C GLY A 70 -25.29 -14.78 -20.34
N GLY A 71 -24.71 -13.65 -20.77
CA GLY A 71 -24.63 -13.23 -22.15
C GLY A 71 -23.71 -14.17 -22.93
N GLY A 72 -24.29 -15.22 -23.50
CA GLY A 72 -23.69 -15.95 -24.61
C GLY A 72 -23.81 -15.16 -25.90
N ALA A 73 -22.69 -14.69 -26.44
CA ALA A 73 -22.51 -14.29 -27.84
C ALA A 73 -21.03 -14.57 -28.18
N GLY A 74 -20.73 -15.64 -28.92
CA GLY A 74 -20.33 -15.54 -30.33
C GLY A 74 -18.83 -15.19 -30.43
N GLY A 75 -17.91 -16.07 -30.84
CA GLY A 75 -18.00 -16.97 -31.97
C GLY A 75 -17.15 -16.45 -33.13
N SER A 76 -15.82 -16.45 -33.01
CA SER A 76 -14.83 -16.26 -34.09
C SER A 76 -13.42 -16.41 -33.50
N GLY A 77 -12.52 -17.27 -33.92
CA GLY A 77 -12.46 -18.22 -35.02
C GLY A 77 -11.01 -18.68 -35.12
N PHE A 78 -10.66 -19.79 -34.46
CA PHE A 78 -9.34 -20.45 -34.65
C PHE A 78 -9.47 -21.97 -34.89
N GLY A 79 -10.69 -22.52 -34.83
CA GLY A 79 -10.97 -23.95 -35.00
C GLY A 79 -11.20 -24.42 -36.44
N GLN A 80 -11.25 -23.51 -37.42
CA GLN A 80 -11.64 -23.86 -38.79
C GLN A 80 -10.47 -24.19 -39.73
N PHE A 81 -9.21 -23.97 -39.32
CA PHE A 81 -8.05 -24.28 -40.17
C PHE A 81 -7.70 -25.78 -40.22
N ALA A 82 -8.24 -26.58 -39.29
CA ALA A 82 -7.86 -27.99 -39.14
C ALA A 82 -8.66 -28.97 -40.01
N LYS A 83 -9.76 -28.56 -40.66
CA LYS A 83 -10.63 -29.50 -41.40
C LYS A 83 -10.43 -29.55 -42.91
N ASP A 84 -9.87 -28.51 -43.54
CA ASP A 84 -9.72 -28.47 -45.01
C ASP A 84 -8.29 -28.71 -45.50
N THR A 85 -7.33 -28.93 -44.59
CA THR A 85 -5.96 -29.25 -44.98
C THR A 85 -5.85 -30.73 -45.32
N GLY A 86 -6.14 -31.08 -46.58
CA GLY A 86 -6.06 -32.43 -47.11
C GLY A 86 -4.75 -33.15 -46.77
N LYS A 87 -4.84 -34.47 -46.60
CA LYS A 87 -3.78 -35.42 -46.19
C LYS A 87 -2.46 -35.37 -46.99
N GLY A 88 -2.33 -34.49 -47.99
CA GLY A 88 -1.13 -34.27 -48.79
C GLY A 88 -0.24 -33.08 -48.39
N LEU A 89 -0.71 -32.14 -47.54
CA LEU A 89 0.13 -31.00 -47.11
C LEU A 89 1.04 -31.36 -45.92
N LEU A 90 0.58 -32.22 -45.01
CA LEU A 90 1.33 -32.61 -43.81
C LEU A 90 2.69 -33.23 -44.15
N TRP A 91 2.75 -34.05 -45.21
CA TRP A 91 4.00 -34.69 -45.66
C TRP A 91 5.03 -33.72 -46.25
N LYS A 92 4.59 -32.54 -46.72
CA LYS A 92 5.50 -31.49 -47.24
C LYS A 92 6.11 -30.62 -46.16
N LEU A 93 5.49 -30.55 -44.97
CA LEU A 93 6.01 -29.78 -43.83
C LEU A 93 6.99 -30.57 -42.97
N ILE A 94 6.90 -31.90 -42.94
CA ILE A 94 7.83 -32.78 -42.21
C ILE A 94 9.32 -32.45 -42.48
N PRO A 95 9.81 -32.30 -43.73
CA PRO A 95 11.21 -31.96 -43.95
C PRO A 95 11.57 -30.56 -43.44
N VAL A 96 10.66 -29.59 -43.50
CA VAL A 96 10.90 -28.24 -42.98
C VAL A 96 10.99 -28.26 -41.45
N VAL A 97 10.05 -28.94 -40.79
CA VAL A 97 10.05 -29.11 -39.33
C VAL A 97 11.30 -29.86 -38.88
N LEU A 98 11.73 -30.91 -39.57
CA LEU A 98 12.96 -31.65 -39.25
C LEU A 98 14.24 -30.82 -39.47
N VAL A 99 14.26 -29.93 -40.45
CA VAL A 99 15.40 -29.00 -40.64
C VAL A 99 15.44 -27.96 -39.52
N VAL A 100 14.29 -27.40 -39.12
CA VAL A 100 14.23 -26.45 -38.02
C VAL A 100 14.58 -27.10 -36.68
N LEU A 101 14.04 -28.30 -36.40
CA LEU A 101 14.42 -29.09 -35.22
C LEU A 101 15.89 -29.49 -35.26
N GLY A 102 16.40 -29.89 -36.42
CA GLY A 102 17.81 -30.25 -36.60
C GLY A 102 18.75 -29.07 -36.37
N LEU A 103 18.39 -27.88 -36.86
CA LEU A 103 19.12 -26.63 -36.61
C LEU A 103 19.04 -26.23 -35.14
N GLY A 104 17.86 -26.34 -34.51
CA GLY A 104 17.66 -26.07 -33.09
C GLY A 104 18.52 -26.99 -32.22
N ILE A 105 18.49 -28.30 -32.46
CA ILE A 105 19.30 -29.29 -31.74
C ILE A 105 20.80 -29.07 -32.01
N TYR A 106 21.19 -28.76 -33.24
CA TYR A 106 22.59 -28.47 -33.58
C TYR A 106 23.11 -27.22 -32.84
N PHE A 107 22.30 -26.16 -32.78
CA PHE A 107 22.61 -24.96 -31.99
C PHE A 107 22.75 -25.28 -30.51
N LEU A 108 21.80 -26.05 -29.96
CA LEU A 108 21.80 -26.47 -28.55
C LEU A 108 23.05 -27.31 -28.20
N VAL A 109 23.46 -28.21 -29.09
CA VAL A 109 24.68 -29.02 -28.91
C VAL A 109 25.96 -28.19 -29.03
N GLN A 110 26.01 -27.21 -29.94
CA GLN A 110 27.13 -26.26 -30.03
C GLN A 110 27.23 -25.37 -28.76
N LEU A 111 26.07 -24.96 -28.23
CA LEU A 111 25.96 -24.12 -27.04
C LEU A 111 26.43 -24.86 -25.79
N VAL A 112 26.06 -26.15 -25.64
CA VAL A 112 26.51 -27.01 -24.54
C VAL A 112 27.99 -27.40 -24.66
N ASN A 113 28.49 -27.66 -25.87
CA ASN A 113 29.88 -28.11 -26.07
C ASN A 113 30.91 -26.98 -26.02
N ASN A 114 30.53 -25.71 -26.21
CA ASN A 114 31.42 -24.56 -26.06
C ASN A 114 31.47 -24.00 -24.62
N GLY A 115 31.11 -24.84 -23.64
CA GLY A 115 31.18 -24.65 -22.18
C GLY A 115 31.99 -23.45 -21.68
N GLY A 116 31.29 -22.35 -21.43
CA GLY A 116 31.82 -21.15 -20.78
C GLY A 116 30.75 -20.08 -20.61
N ASP A 117 30.21 -19.57 -21.72
CA ASP A 117 29.44 -18.31 -21.70
C ASP A 117 27.95 -18.48 -22.07
N ALA A 118 27.54 -19.72 -22.38
CA ALA A 118 26.18 -20.05 -22.77
C ALA A 118 25.17 -19.98 -21.61
N GLY A 119 25.62 -20.22 -20.38
CA GLY A 119 24.79 -20.07 -19.18
C GLY A 119 24.53 -18.59 -18.88
N GLN A 120 25.54 -17.74 -19.02
CA GLN A 120 25.41 -16.29 -18.82
C GLN A 120 24.55 -15.63 -19.90
N ALA A 121 24.68 -16.05 -21.17
CA ALA A 121 23.81 -15.54 -22.24
C ALA A 121 22.37 -16.07 -22.17
N LEU A 122 22.09 -17.10 -21.36
CA LEU A 122 20.73 -17.57 -21.08
C LEU A 122 20.14 -16.93 -19.83
N ASP A 123 20.95 -16.63 -18.80
CA ASP A 123 20.55 -15.73 -17.69
C ASP A 123 20.18 -14.35 -18.27
N ASP A 124 21.05 -13.75 -19.10
CA ASP A 124 20.80 -12.44 -19.76
C ASP A 124 19.59 -12.44 -20.74
N LEU A 125 19.05 -13.61 -21.10
CA LEU A 125 17.85 -13.73 -21.96
C LEU A 125 16.58 -14.05 -21.16
N ASP A 126 16.70 -14.54 -19.93
CA ASP A 126 15.59 -14.71 -19.00
C ASP A 126 15.31 -13.40 -18.25
N ASP A 127 16.33 -12.52 -18.12
CA ASP A 127 16.21 -11.11 -17.74
C ASP A 127 15.61 -10.27 -18.90
N THR A 128 14.47 -10.70 -19.45
CA THR A 128 13.57 -9.74 -20.12
C THR A 128 12.97 -8.84 -19.06
N ASP A 129 13.79 -7.94 -18.52
CA ASP A 129 13.43 -6.98 -17.49
C ASP A 129 12.16 -6.27 -17.93
N THR A 130 11.06 -6.57 -17.25
CA THR A 130 9.79 -5.89 -17.50
C THR A 130 9.94 -4.49 -16.95
N SER A 131 10.42 -3.57 -17.78
CA SER A 131 10.55 -2.16 -17.40
C SER A 131 9.22 -1.65 -16.86
N ALA A 132 9.26 -0.96 -15.73
CA ALA A 132 8.08 -0.34 -15.13
C ALA A 132 7.53 0.86 -15.92
N GLY A 133 8.15 1.24 -17.06
CA GLY A 133 7.63 2.29 -17.96
C GLY A 133 7.63 3.72 -17.45
N VAL A 134 8.03 3.90 -16.20
CA VAL A 134 8.00 5.18 -15.48
C VAL A 134 9.38 5.51 -14.95
N ALA A 135 9.64 6.81 -14.85
CA ALA A 135 10.83 7.37 -14.24
C ALA A 135 10.44 8.36 -13.15
N VAL A 136 11.38 8.64 -12.25
CA VAL A 136 11.22 9.69 -11.23
C VAL A 136 10.85 11.03 -11.89
N GLY A 137 9.76 11.63 -11.41
CA GLY A 137 9.19 12.87 -11.92
C GLY A 137 8.11 12.70 -12.99
N ASP A 138 7.83 11.47 -13.44
CA ASP A 138 6.66 11.21 -14.27
C ASP A 138 5.37 11.35 -13.46
N CYS A 139 4.29 11.75 -14.14
CA CYS A 139 2.96 11.86 -13.52
C CYS A 139 2.00 10.79 -14.05
N LEU A 140 1.10 10.34 -13.16
CA LEU A 140 0.18 9.25 -13.42
C LEU A 140 -1.26 9.70 -13.19
N SER A 141 -2.19 9.22 -14.02
CA SER A 141 -3.60 9.59 -13.93
C SER A 141 -4.38 8.85 -12.84
N SER A 142 -3.87 7.69 -12.44
CA SER A 142 -4.45 6.88 -11.38
C SER A 142 -3.36 6.04 -10.73
N TRP A 143 -3.68 5.47 -9.57
CA TRP A 143 -2.80 4.56 -8.83
C TRP A 143 -3.48 3.22 -8.54
N ASP A 144 -4.45 2.84 -9.37
CA ASP A 144 -5.10 1.53 -9.25
C ASP A 144 -4.04 0.43 -9.41
N MET A 145 -3.76 -0.27 -8.31
CA MET A 145 -2.80 -1.36 -8.21
C MET A 145 -3.11 -2.42 -9.27
N THR A 146 -2.43 -2.32 -10.41
CA THR A 146 -2.56 -3.31 -11.47
C THR A 146 -1.37 -4.24 -11.32
N PHE A 147 -1.58 -5.33 -10.57
CA PHE A 147 -0.69 -6.47 -10.65
C PHE A 147 -0.69 -6.97 -12.10
N SER A 148 0.36 -6.65 -12.86
CA SER A 148 0.54 -7.16 -14.21
C SER A 148 1.80 -7.99 -14.29
N MET A 149 1.64 -9.24 -14.70
CA MET A 149 2.74 -10.13 -15.09
C MET A 149 3.13 -9.97 -16.57
N SER A 150 2.59 -8.97 -17.29
CA SER A 150 2.85 -8.79 -18.72
C SER A 150 2.80 -7.33 -19.15
N GLU A 151 3.80 -6.90 -19.93
CA GLU A 151 3.96 -5.58 -20.58
C GLU A 151 3.60 -4.39 -19.66
N ASP A 152 4.62 -3.85 -18.98
CA ASP A 152 4.67 -2.48 -18.43
C ASP A 152 3.33 -1.92 -17.90
N PRO A 153 2.92 -2.28 -16.67
CA PRO A 153 1.61 -1.92 -16.14
C PRO A 153 1.37 -0.41 -16.01
N LEU A 154 2.43 0.40 -15.96
CA LEU A 154 2.32 1.83 -15.66
C LEU A 154 2.42 2.70 -16.90
N ALA A 155 2.90 2.19 -18.05
CA ALA A 155 2.97 2.95 -19.29
C ALA A 155 1.65 3.60 -19.68
N ASP A 156 0.53 2.87 -19.53
CA ASP A 156 -0.80 3.36 -19.89
C ASP A 156 -1.37 4.38 -18.88
N LEU A 157 -0.78 4.48 -17.68
CA LEU A 157 -1.19 5.43 -16.65
C LEU A 157 -0.44 6.76 -16.76
N LYS A 158 0.65 6.81 -17.54
CA LYS A 158 1.49 8.00 -17.67
C LYS A 158 0.77 9.12 -18.43
N VAL A 159 0.73 10.29 -17.80
CA VAL A 159 0.13 11.51 -18.35
C VAL A 159 1.09 12.69 -18.26
N ASP A 160 0.75 13.79 -18.92
CA ASP A 160 1.46 15.06 -18.73
C ASP A 160 1.17 15.60 -17.32
N CYS A 161 2.20 16.02 -16.57
CA CYS A 161 2.04 16.52 -15.21
C CYS A 161 1.16 17.76 -15.07
N GLY A 162 0.93 18.52 -16.15
CA GLY A 162 0.00 19.64 -16.18
C GLY A 162 -1.40 19.27 -16.66
N ALA A 163 -1.66 18.00 -16.95
CA ALA A 163 -2.98 17.53 -17.35
C ALA A 163 -3.94 17.54 -16.16
N ALA A 164 -5.22 17.75 -16.43
CA ALA A 164 -6.26 17.85 -15.39
C ALA A 164 -6.53 16.51 -14.68
N ASP A 165 -6.12 15.40 -15.30
CA ASP A 165 -6.21 14.04 -14.77
C ASP A 165 -4.91 13.58 -14.10
N ALA A 166 -3.85 14.39 -14.04
CA ALA A 166 -2.63 14.03 -13.33
C ALA A 166 -2.90 14.03 -11.81
N LEU A 167 -2.75 12.85 -11.18
CA LEU A 167 -3.09 12.65 -9.77
C LEU A 167 -1.86 12.33 -8.92
N TRP A 168 -0.88 11.62 -9.48
CA TRP A 168 0.32 11.15 -8.76
C TRP A 168 1.59 11.58 -9.47
N THR A 169 2.67 11.74 -8.71
CA THR A 169 4.05 11.92 -9.19
C THR A 169 4.91 10.78 -8.68
N VAL A 170 5.70 10.17 -9.56
CA VAL A 170 6.69 9.16 -9.20
C VAL A 170 7.86 9.82 -8.48
N THR A 171 8.07 9.47 -7.22
CA THR A 171 9.13 10.05 -6.38
C THR A 171 10.39 9.18 -6.35
N THR A 172 10.22 7.86 -6.43
CA THR A 172 11.31 6.89 -6.46
C THR A 172 10.95 5.73 -7.39
N VAL A 173 11.93 5.27 -8.16
CA VAL A 173 11.89 3.98 -8.85
C VAL A 173 13.14 3.23 -8.41
N ASN A 174 12.96 2.11 -7.73
CA ASN A 174 14.03 1.18 -7.41
C ASN A 174 13.90 -0.04 -8.31
N GLU A 175 14.95 -0.32 -9.06
CA GLU A 175 15.06 -1.46 -9.98
C GLU A 175 15.82 -2.57 -9.26
N ASP A 176 15.58 -3.82 -9.63
CA ASP A 176 16.24 -5.02 -9.09
C ASP A 176 16.11 -5.16 -7.56
N VAL A 177 14.88 -5.04 -7.05
CA VAL A 177 14.60 -5.07 -5.60
C VAL A 177 14.55 -6.50 -5.06
N ASP A 178 15.66 -7.19 -5.24
CA ASP A 178 15.89 -8.60 -4.95
C ASP A 178 15.67 -9.00 -3.49
N GLU A 179 15.83 -8.04 -2.57
CA GLU A 179 15.65 -8.23 -1.14
C GLU A 179 14.18 -8.33 -0.72
N ILE A 180 13.24 -7.82 -1.52
CA ILE A 180 11.82 -7.90 -1.20
C ILE A 180 11.24 -9.18 -1.81
N ARG A 181 10.87 -10.09 -0.92
CA ARG A 181 10.17 -11.33 -1.29
C ARG A 181 8.69 -11.07 -1.47
N ALA A 182 8.11 -11.68 -2.48
CA ALA A 182 6.67 -11.77 -2.67
C ALA A 182 6.21 -13.22 -2.52
N ASP A 183 4.99 -13.42 -2.04
CA ASP A 183 4.38 -14.73 -1.94
C ASP A 183 3.88 -15.25 -3.31
N SER A 184 3.23 -16.41 -3.33
CA SER A 184 2.68 -16.98 -4.56
C SER A 184 1.52 -16.18 -5.18
N ALA A 185 0.92 -15.24 -4.44
CA ALA A 185 -0.08 -14.31 -4.94
C ALA A 185 0.54 -13.01 -5.46
N GLY A 186 1.87 -12.84 -5.36
CA GLY A 186 2.55 -11.62 -5.74
C GLY A 186 2.39 -10.51 -4.72
N VAL A 187 2.16 -10.84 -3.44
CA VAL A 187 2.07 -9.88 -2.35
C VAL A 187 3.40 -9.89 -1.58
N PRO A 188 4.02 -8.75 -1.28
CA PRO A 188 5.22 -8.68 -0.45
C PRO A 188 5.04 -9.47 0.86
N GLU A 189 6.07 -10.16 1.32
CA GLU A 189 6.02 -10.89 2.60
C GLU A 189 6.35 -9.98 3.80
N ASP A 190 7.03 -8.85 3.54
CA ASP A 190 7.49 -7.88 4.53
C ASP A 190 7.44 -6.45 3.96
N LEU A 191 6.89 -5.52 4.74
CA LEU A 191 6.80 -4.09 4.39
C LEU A 191 8.04 -3.31 4.85
N ALA A 192 8.89 -3.84 5.72
CA ALA A 192 10.04 -3.12 6.27
C ALA A 192 11.02 -2.60 5.20
N PRO A 193 11.41 -3.37 4.16
CA PRO A 193 12.29 -2.83 3.12
C PRO A 193 11.59 -1.77 2.26
N ILE A 194 10.27 -1.88 2.07
CA ILE A 194 9.49 -0.86 1.36
C ILE A 194 9.53 0.45 2.14
N VAL A 195 9.37 0.41 3.46
CA VAL A 195 9.50 1.57 4.34
C VAL A 195 10.90 2.18 4.29
N GLU A 196 11.95 1.36 4.24
CA GLU A 196 13.33 1.84 4.12
C GLU A 196 13.56 2.63 2.83
N ILE A 197 12.91 2.23 1.73
CA ILE A 197 13.06 2.85 0.41
C ILE A 197 12.10 4.04 0.22
N CYS A 198 10.83 3.88 0.56
CA CYS A 198 9.77 4.85 0.27
C CYS A 198 9.43 5.79 1.45
N GLY A 199 9.88 5.49 2.66
CA GLY A 199 9.50 6.19 3.89
C GLY A 199 8.33 5.52 4.62
N GLU A 200 8.13 5.84 5.90
CA GLU A 200 7.05 5.27 6.72
C GLU A 200 5.67 5.77 6.27
N GLU A 201 5.62 6.94 5.64
CA GLU A 201 4.38 7.61 5.26
C GLU A 201 3.64 6.92 4.12
N VAL A 202 4.28 5.99 3.39
CA VAL A 202 3.56 5.18 2.38
C VAL A 202 2.65 4.12 2.99
N LEU A 203 2.78 3.87 4.30
CA LEU A 203 1.93 2.89 4.99
C LEU A 203 0.66 3.53 5.57
N GLY A 204 0.57 4.84 5.68
CA GLY A 204 -0.58 5.48 6.33
C GLY A 204 -0.68 6.98 6.09
N PHE A 205 -1.89 7.49 6.14
CA PHE A 205 -2.17 8.89 5.87
C PHE A 205 -1.67 9.81 7.00
N GLN A 206 -1.11 10.95 6.62
CA GLN A 206 -0.68 12.01 7.53
C GLN A 206 -1.56 13.24 7.34
N PHE A 207 -2.20 13.73 8.41
CA PHE A 207 -3.12 14.87 8.33
C PHE A 207 -2.49 16.09 7.64
N GLY A 208 -3.21 16.65 6.67
CA GLY A 208 -2.80 17.84 5.92
C GLY A 208 -1.73 17.60 4.88
N GLN A 209 -1.25 16.36 4.73
CA GLN A 209 -0.24 15.99 3.73
C GLN A 209 -0.88 15.32 2.52
N THR A 210 -0.24 15.51 1.37
CA THR A 210 -0.43 14.69 0.18
C THR A 210 -0.29 13.21 0.55
N TRP A 211 -1.12 12.39 -0.06
CA TRP A 211 -0.98 10.94 0.05
C TRP A 211 0.34 10.50 -0.54
N LYS A 212 0.98 9.57 0.14
CA LYS A 212 2.13 8.84 -0.35
C LYS A 212 1.77 7.38 -0.39
N ASP A 213 2.23 6.69 -1.41
CA ASP A 213 1.90 5.29 -1.64
C ASP A 213 3.05 4.61 -2.38
N PHE A 214 2.96 3.29 -2.54
CA PHE A 214 3.90 2.49 -3.28
C PHE A 214 3.18 1.47 -4.17
N ASN A 215 3.87 1.01 -5.20
CA ASN A 215 3.42 -0.03 -6.11
C ASN A 215 4.66 -0.79 -6.57
N TYR A 216 4.48 -2.00 -7.08
CA TYR A 216 5.57 -2.88 -7.38
C TYR A 216 5.25 -3.81 -8.54
N VAL A 217 6.30 -4.26 -9.20
CA VAL A 217 6.23 -5.30 -10.25
C VAL A 217 6.91 -6.53 -9.69
N VAL A 218 6.24 -7.68 -9.78
CA VAL A 218 6.79 -8.97 -9.36
C VAL A 218 7.47 -9.63 -10.55
N ASP A 219 8.64 -10.21 -10.31
CA ASP A 219 9.39 -11.02 -11.27
C ASP A 219 8.47 -12.06 -11.94
N ALA A 220 8.61 -12.23 -13.25
CA ALA A 220 7.94 -13.28 -14.01
C ALA A 220 8.25 -14.69 -13.47
N SER A 221 9.44 -14.89 -12.88
CA SER A 221 9.82 -16.13 -12.19
C SER A 221 9.10 -16.32 -10.84
N GLY A 222 8.53 -15.24 -10.31
CA GLY A 222 7.82 -15.15 -9.04
C GLY A 222 8.76 -15.09 -7.84
N GLY A 223 8.24 -14.62 -6.71
CA GLY A 223 8.96 -14.69 -5.43
C GLY A 223 9.91 -13.55 -5.14
N LYS A 224 10.00 -12.54 -6.01
CA LYS A 224 10.75 -11.29 -5.81
C LYS A 224 10.07 -10.12 -6.50
N LEU A 225 10.40 -8.90 -6.08
CA LEU A 225 10.02 -7.70 -6.80
C LEU A 225 11.13 -7.33 -7.81
N ASP A 226 10.75 -7.08 -9.06
CA ASP A 226 11.62 -6.49 -10.07
C ASP A 226 11.71 -4.97 -9.86
N TYR A 227 10.58 -4.33 -9.52
CA TYR A 227 10.50 -2.89 -9.33
C TYR A 227 9.71 -2.53 -8.07
N LEU A 228 10.18 -1.50 -7.37
CA LEU A 228 9.41 -0.77 -6.37
C LEU A 228 9.30 0.69 -6.79
N ILE A 229 8.08 1.17 -6.96
CA ILE A 229 7.75 2.54 -7.32
C ILE A 229 7.09 3.22 -6.12
N CYS A 230 7.69 4.31 -5.63
CA CYS A 230 7.07 5.17 -4.62
C CYS A 230 6.44 6.38 -5.32
N VAL A 231 5.26 6.80 -4.87
CA VAL A 231 4.56 7.97 -5.41
C VAL A 231 4.09 8.91 -4.33
N GLU A 232 3.86 10.13 -4.76
CA GLU A 232 3.19 11.16 -3.98
C GLU A 232 2.10 11.79 -4.84
N SER A 233 0.92 11.94 -4.26
CA SER A 233 -0.20 12.62 -4.89
C SER A 233 0.09 14.11 -5.12
N ILE A 234 -0.57 14.70 -6.11
CA ILE A 234 -0.36 16.10 -6.50
C ILE A 234 -1.33 16.97 -5.69
N ASP A 235 -0.81 17.94 -4.92
CA ASP A 235 -1.59 18.91 -4.15
C ASP A 235 -2.26 19.97 -5.05
N THR A 236 -3.11 19.51 -5.97
CA THR A 236 -3.89 20.32 -6.89
C THR A 236 -5.27 19.70 -7.03
N ALA A 237 -6.30 20.53 -6.98
CA ALA A 237 -7.66 20.08 -7.15
C ALA A 237 -7.90 19.57 -8.58
N ASP A 238 -8.61 18.45 -8.71
CA ASP A 238 -9.09 17.91 -9.97
C ASP A 238 -10.19 18.80 -10.61
N ALA A 239 -10.79 18.33 -11.71
CA ALA A 239 -11.85 19.06 -12.39
C ALA A 239 -13.13 19.22 -11.54
N GLU A 240 -13.32 18.35 -10.55
CA GLU A 240 -14.42 18.30 -9.60
C GLU A 240 -14.15 19.13 -8.33
N GLY A 241 -12.92 19.62 -8.15
CA GLY A 241 -12.50 20.42 -6.99
C GLY A 241 -11.96 19.60 -5.83
N ASN A 242 -11.61 18.33 -6.04
CA ASN A 242 -11.06 17.44 -5.02
C ASN A 242 -9.54 17.43 -5.06
N THR A 243 -8.92 17.61 -3.90
CA THR A 243 -7.47 17.59 -3.73
C THR A 243 -7.05 16.30 -3.02
N PRO A 244 -6.15 15.47 -3.59
CA PRO A 244 -5.74 14.18 -3.03
C PRO A 244 -4.77 14.34 -1.86
N ARG A 245 -5.27 14.81 -0.73
CA ARG A 245 -4.48 14.96 0.50
C ARG A 245 -5.34 14.64 1.70
N MET A 246 -4.74 14.15 2.77
CA MET A 246 -5.48 13.82 3.98
C MET A 246 -6.07 15.10 4.61
N PRO A 247 -7.37 15.16 4.96
CA PRO A 247 -7.96 16.36 5.53
C PRO A 247 -7.35 16.71 6.89
N ASP A 248 -7.09 18.00 7.14
CA ASP A 248 -6.69 18.52 8.45
C ASP A 248 -7.71 19.55 8.98
N VAL A 249 -7.51 20.07 10.19
CA VAL A 249 -8.41 21.01 10.86
C VAL A 249 -8.81 22.17 9.94
N GLY A 250 -10.12 22.29 9.71
CA GLY A 250 -10.73 23.31 8.84
C GLY A 250 -10.92 22.88 7.39
N ASP A 251 -10.32 21.78 6.95
CA ASP A 251 -10.61 21.17 5.65
C ASP A 251 -11.98 20.50 5.66
N CYS A 252 -12.53 20.32 4.46
CA CYS A 252 -13.84 19.74 4.25
C CYS A 252 -13.75 18.53 3.32
N PHE A 253 -14.56 17.50 3.56
CA PHE A 253 -14.52 16.24 2.80
C PHE A 253 -15.91 15.59 2.73
N ASN A 254 -16.02 14.56 1.88
CA ASN A 254 -17.22 13.75 1.71
C ASN A 254 -16.96 12.29 2.07
N ASP A 255 -17.74 11.74 3.00
CA ASP A 255 -17.83 10.30 3.32
C ASP A 255 -19.14 9.77 2.69
N PRO A 256 -19.23 8.52 2.18
CA PRO A 256 -18.29 7.40 2.31
C PRO A 256 -17.61 6.90 1.02
N TYR A 257 -17.72 7.61 -0.09
CA TYR A 257 -17.40 7.05 -1.41
C TYR A 257 -16.11 7.54 -2.05
N ASP A 258 -15.59 8.68 -1.63
CA ASP A 258 -14.69 9.42 -2.51
C ASP A 258 -13.21 9.29 -2.16
N SER A 259 -12.76 8.45 -1.23
CA SER A 259 -11.38 8.55 -0.66
C SER A 259 -11.22 9.85 0.14
N TRP A 260 -10.16 9.97 0.92
CA TRP A 260 -9.93 11.09 1.85
C TRP A 260 -9.62 12.44 1.15
N TYR A 261 -10.28 12.81 0.05
CA TYR A 261 -10.01 14.07 -0.64
C TYR A 261 -10.50 15.26 0.17
N VAL A 262 -9.75 16.35 0.08
CA VAL A 262 -10.20 17.67 0.50
C VAL A 262 -11.01 18.31 -0.63
N THR A 263 -12.18 18.85 -0.31
CA THR A 263 -13.11 19.47 -1.28
C THR A 263 -13.61 20.84 -0.78
N ASP A 264 -14.36 21.55 -1.61
CA ASP A 264 -14.98 22.83 -1.22
C ASP A 264 -16.03 22.61 -0.12
N CYS A 265 -15.90 23.33 1.00
CA CYS A 265 -16.81 23.29 2.14
C CYS A 265 -18.27 23.64 1.78
N ALA A 266 -18.52 24.38 0.70
CA ALA A 266 -19.87 24.69 0.24
C ALA A 266 -20.61 23.45 -0.29
N SER A 267 -19.89 22.42 -0.71
CA SER A 267 -20.43 21.15 -1.22
C SER A 267 -20.09 19.94 -0.35
N ALA A 268 -19.31 20.12 0.71
CA ALA A 268 -18.85 19.04 1.57
C ALA A 268 -19.88 18.64 2.64
N SER A 269 -19.88 17.35 2.97
CA SER A 269 -20.73 16.77 4.03
C SER A 269 -20.16 16.97 5.43
N TYR A 270 -18.83 17.13 5.53
CA TYR A 270 -18.12 17.25 6.79
C TYR A 270 -17.07 18.35 6.76
N THR A 271 -16.83 18.96 7.92
CA THR A 271 -15.71 19.89 8.18
C THR A 271 -14.89 19.35 9.34
N VAL A 272 -13.59 19.15 9.14
CA VAL A 272 -12.68 18.63 10.17
C VAL A 272 -12.56 19.63 11.31
N THR A 273 -12.93 19.22 12.52
CA THR A 273 -12.93 20.05 13.74
C THR A 273 -11.68 19.85 14.57
N ALA A 274 -11.12 18.65 14.56
CA ALA A 274 -9.90 18.29 15.27
C ALA A 274 -9.21 17.11 14.60
N THR A 275 -7.89 17.06 14.73
CA THR A 275 -7.06 15.91 14.37
C THR A 275 -6.17 15.58 15.57
N SER A 276 -5.92 14.30 15.80
CA SER A 276 -5.01 13.83 16.84
C SER A 276 -4.11 12.74 16.28
N PRO A 277 -2.89 13.09 15.82
CA PRO A 277 -1.92 12.07 15.44
C PRO A 277 -1.54 11.22 16.67
N ILE A 278 -1.37 9.92 16.44
CA ILE A 278 -0.93 8.97 17.44
C ILE A 278 0.53 8.64 17.12
N ASP A 279 1.42 9.16 17.96
CA ASP A 279 2.84 8.85 17.88
C ASP A 279 3.06 7.40 18.32
N SER A 280 3.57 6.57 17.41
CA SER A 280 3.55 5.10 17.43
C SER A 280 2.17 4.48 17.16
N PRO A 281 1.97 3.88 15.97
CA PRO A 281 0.74 3.20 15.59
C PRO A 281 0.34 2.14 16.62
N VAL A 282 -0.95 2.08 16.98
CA VAL A 282 -1.45 1.11 17.96
C VAL A 282 -2.78 0.49 17.51
N ALA A 283 -2.87 -0.84 17.60
CA ALA A 283 -4.13 -1.54 17.36
C ALA A 283 -5.16 -1.12 18.43
N MET A 284 -6.33 -0.67 17.99
CA MET A 284 -7.43 -0.28 18.87
C MET A 284 -8.68 -1.04 18.46
N THR A 285 -9.44 -1.49 19.45
CA THR A 285 -10.84 -1.89 19.25
C THR A 285 -11.73 -0.67 19.04
N ASP A 286 -12.92 -0.86 18.49
CA ASP A 286 -13.91 0.23 18.31
C ASP A 286 -14.21 0.98 19.61
N ASP A 287 -14.33 0.26 20.74
CA ASP A 287 -14.57 0.86 22.06
C ASP A 287 -13.39 1.72 22.54
N GLU A 288 -12.15 1.26 22.31
CA GLU A 288 -10.93 2.00 22.64
C GLU A 288 -10.76 3.23 21.74
N LEU A 289 -11.04 3.09 20.44
CA LEU A 289 -11.02 4.20 19.49
C LEU A 289 -12.07 5.25 19.87
N MET A 290 -13.29 4.82 20.23
CA MET A 290 -14.35 5.71 20.71
C MET A 290 -13.93 6.44 22.00
N GLU A 291 -13.33 5.72 22.96
CA GLU A 291 -12.83 6.32 24.20
C GLU A 291 -11.75 7.36 23.91
N ALA A 292 -10.77 7.03 23.05
CA ALA A 292 -9.74 7.96 22.64
C ALA A 292 -10.32 9.19 21.91
N ALA A 293 -11.24 8.99 20.97
CA ALA A 293 -11.93 10.04 20.23
C ALA A 293 -12.72 10.96 21.16
N SER A 294 -13.36 10.44 22.21
CA SER A 294 -14.11 11.26 23.18
C SER A 294 -13.27 12.31 23.92
N SER A 295 -11.94 12.16 23.95
CA SER A 295 -11.02 13.11 24.56
C SER A 295 -10.57 14.24 23.62
N VAL A 296 -10.77 14.06 22.31
CA VAL A 296 -10.31 14.95 21.24
C VAL A 296 -11.49 15.63 20.54
N CYS A 297 -12.51 14.84 20.19
CA CYS A 297 -13.66 15.25 19.40
C CYS A 297 -14.71 15.95 20.26
N GLY A 298 -15.48 16.86 19.65
CA GLY A 298 -16.69 17.40 20.26
C GLY A 298 -17.76 16.33 20.45
N ALA A 299 -18.71 16.56 21.38
CA ALA A 299 -19.76 15.59 21.69
C ALA A 299 -20.74 15.31 20.52
N GLU A 300 -20.79 16.19 19.53
CA GLU A 300 -21.62 16.07 18.32
C GLU A 300 -20.79 15.74 17.07
N ASP A 301 -19.47 15.59 17.22
CA ASP A 301 -18.58 15.30 16.10
C ASP A 301 -18.65 13.82 15.73
N TRP A 302 -18.49 13.57 14.44
CA TRP A 302 -18.15 12.26 13.91
C TRP A 302 -16.65 12.03 14.08
N TYR A 303 -16.23 10.78 14.20
CA TYR A 303 -14.82 10.42 14.29
C TYR A 303 -14.47 9.24 13.41
N TRP A 304 -13.23 9.22 12.95
CA TRP A 304 -12.64 8.13 12.19
C TRP A 304 -11.24 7.82 12.73
N GLY A 305 -10.92 6.53 12.83
CA GLY A 305 -9.56 6.06 13.06
C GLY A 305 -8.83 5.98 11.72
N ILE A 306 -7.67 6.62 11.64
CA ILE A 306 -6.80 6.56 10.48
C ILE A 306 -5.84 5.42 10.73
N THR A 307 -5.85 4.41 9.86
CA THR A 307 -5.05 3.20 10.02
C THR A 307 -3.76 3.26 9.22
N GLN A 308 -2.79 2.44 9.64
CA GLN A 308 -1.59 2.15 8.87
C GLN A 308 -1.61 0.71 8.40
N LEU A 309 -1.25 0.51 7.14
CA LEU A 309 -1.12 -0.79 6.51
C LEU A 309 -0.05 -1.59 7.25
N THR A 310 -0.44 -2.72 7.81
CA THR A 310 0.51 -3.70 8.37
C THR A 310 0.60 -4.98 7.57
N ASP A 311 -0.39 -5.23 6.70
CA ASP A 311 -0.42 -6.37 5.81
C ASP A 311 -0.40 -5.88 4.35
N PRO A 312 0.61 -6.24 3.55
CA PRO A 312 0.68 -5.86 2.13
C PRO A 312 -0.49 -6.38 1.29
N SER A 313 -1.25 -7.37 1.77
CA SER A 313 -2.47 -7.84 1.10
C SER A 313 -3.65 -6.86 1.21
N GLY A 314 -3.53 -5.83 2.06
CA GLY A 314 -4.48 -4.76 2.20
C GLY A 314 -4.83 -4.45 3.65
N TYR A 315 -5.65 -3.41 3.84
CA TYR A 315 -6.06 -2.99 5.16
C TYR A 315 -6.98 -4.00 5.85
N THR A 316 -6.83 -4.14 7.16
CA THR A 316 -7.66 -5.00 8.01
C THR A 316 -8.17 -4.24 9.22
N ASP A 317 -9.26 -4.71 9.84
CA ASP A 317 -9.78 -4.16 11.10
C ASP A 317 -8.78 -4.26 12.28
N ALA A 318 -7.70 -5.03 12.11
CA ALA A 318 -6.63 -5.17 13.10
C ALA A 318 -5.48 -4.18 12.88
N ASP A 319 -5.52 -3.39 11.81
CA ASP A 319 -4.46 -2.43 11.53
C ASP A 319 -4.35 -1.37 12.63
N PRO A 320 -3.12 -0.98 12.98
CA PRO A 320 -2.89 0.01 13.99
C PRO A 320 -3.38 1.39 13.54
N VAL A 321 -4.00 2.10 14.47
CA VAL A 321 -4.45 3.48 14.31
C VAL A 321 -3.25 4.41 14.48
N THR A 322 -3.06 5.30 13.51
CA THR A 322 -2.03 6.35 13.47
C THR A 322 -2.59 7.74 13.74
N GLY A 323 -3.91 7.91 13.72
CA GLY A 323 -4.55 9.18 13.99
C GLY A 323 -6.03 9.07 14.22
N ILE A 324 -6.59 10.09 14.87
CA ILE A 324 -8.03 10.28 15.01
C ILE A 324 -8.42 11.56 14.28
N LEU A 325 -9.38 11.45 13.37
CA LEU A 325 -9.99 12.58 12.68
C LEU A 325 -11.37 12.83 13.27
N CYS A 326 -11.64 14.06 13.70
CA CYS A 326 -12.96 14.50 14.17
C CYS A 326 -13.56 15.47 13.15
N ALA A 327 -14.84 15.33 12.83
CA ALA A 327 -15.51 16.25 11.94
C ALA A 327 -16.95 16.55 12.35
N SER A 328 -17.34 17.81 12.21
CA SER A 328 -18.73 18.23 12.30
C SER A 328 -19.42 18.02 10.96
N SER A 329 -20.70 17.68 10.99
CA SER A 329 -21.50 17.54 9.78
C SER A 329 -22.08 18.88 9.32
N ASN A 330 -22.11 19.13 8.02
CA ASN A 330 -22.53 20.41 7.43
C ASN A 330 -24.03 20.48 7.06
N TYR A 331 -24.85 19.50 7.46
CA TYR A 331 -26.28 19.44 7.13
C TYR A 331 -27.16 20.46 7.87
#